data_AF-A0A087U292-F1
#
_entry.id   AF-A0A087U292-F1
#
_cell.length_a   1.000
_cell.length_b   1.000
_cell.length_c   1.000
_cell.angle_alpha   90.00
_cell.angle_beta   90.00
_cell.angle_gamma   90.00
#
_symmetry.space_group_name_H-M   'P 1'
#
loop_
_entity.id
_entity.type
_entity.pdbx_description
1 polymer ?
#
loop_
_entity_poly.entity_id
_entity_poly.type
_entity_poly.pdbx_seq_one_letter_code
_entity_poly.pdbx_strand_id
1 'polypeptide(L)'
;MSTSHVETLDVKNWLTQQHITISLEWVEACIAFLKQEYAGQFLSLQALKNYVYQQWLTADLEEIGVSSLPTDLPTTQKTTLNGYFALQVDGIRDVGKPAYSQLKELEGSLNTDSEYSSAP
;
A
#
# COMPACT_ATOMS: atom_id res chain seq x y z
N MET A 1 -18.42 -23.26 16.65
CA MET A 1 -17.51 -22.27 16.02
C MET A 1 -17.32 -22.71 14.57
N SER A 2 -17.86 -21.96 13.61
CA SER A 2 -17.85 -22.33 12.20
C SER A 2 -16.42 -22.25 11.64
N THR A 3 -16.02 -23.24 10.85
CA THR A 3 -14.67 -23.39 10.25
C THR A 3 -14.20 -22.15 9.48
N SER A 4 -15.12 -21.33 8.96
CA SER A 4 -14.83 -20.07 8.27
C SER A 4 -14.18 -18.99 9.16
N HIS A 5 -14.56 -18.93 10.44
CA HIS A 5 -14.05 -17.91 11.36
C HIS A 5 -12.61 -18.23 11.81
N VAL A 6 -12.27 -19.51 11.93
CA VAL A 6 -10.90 -19.94 12.27
C VAL A 6 -9.94 -19.60 11.13
N GLU A 7 -10.32 -19.91 9.89
CA GLU A 7 -9.53 -19.60 8.70
C GLU A 7 -9.28 -18.10 8.53
N THR A 8 -10.31 -17.28 8.76
CA THR A 8 -10.19 -15.82 8.74
C THR A 8 -9.16 -15.32 9.76
N LEU A 9 -9.21 -15.86 10.98
CA LEU A 9 -8.28 -15.49 12.03
C LEU A 9 -6.85 -15.92 11.70
N ASP A 10 -6.67 -17.10 11.08
CA ASP A 10 -5.36 -17.58 10.62
C ASP A 10 -4.76 -16.70 9.53
N VAL A 11 -5.57 -16.22 8.59
CA VAL A 11 -5.13 -15.28 7.55
C VAL A 11 -4.78 -13.93 8.17
N LYS A 12 -5.61 -13.40 9.07
CA LYS A 12 -5.35 -12.13 9.77
C LYS A 12 -4.07 -12.19 10.59
N ASN A 13 -3.86 -13.26 11.35
CA ASN A 13 -2.65 -13.46 12.15
C ASN A 13 -1.42 -13.53 11.26
N TRP A 14 -1.52 -14.21 10.11
CA TRP A 14 -0.43 -14.27 9.15
C TRP A 14 -0.11 -12.89 8.53
N LEU A 15 -1.11 -12.08 8.18
CA LEU A 15 -0.89 -10.68 7.73
C LEU A 15 -0.22 -9.83 8.83
N THR A 16 -0.63 -10.02 10.08
CA THR A 16 -0.03 -9.32 11.24
C THR A 16 1.45 -9.68 11.40
N GLN A 17 1.83 -10.93 11.13
CA GLN A 17 3.24 -11.35 11.11
C GLN A 17 4.05 -10.70 9.99
N GLN A 18 3.40 -10.21 8.93
CA GLN A 18 4.02 -9.42 7.86
C GLN A 18 3.98 -7.91 8.15
N HIS A 19 3.64 -7.51 9.38
CA HIS A 19 3.49 -6.10 9.82
C HIS A 19 2.35 -5.33 9.12
N ILE A 20 1.37 -6.06 8.59
CA ILE A 20 0.18 -5.47 7.96
C ILE A 20 -0.92 -5.39 9.00
N THR A 21 -1.42 -4.18 9.22
CA THR A 21 -2.57 -3.93 10.09
C THR A 21 -3.82 -3.90 9.23
N ILE A 22 -4.82 -4.71 9.56
CA ILE A 22 -6.09 -4.74 8.84
C ILE A 22 -7.26 -5.17 9.73
N SER A 23 -8.46 -4.70 9.41
CA SER A 23 -9.68 -5.09 10.12
C SER A 23 -10.01 -6.56 9.85
N LEU A 24 -10.67 -7.21 10.82
CA LEU A 24 -11.14 -8.60 10.60
C LEU A 24 -12.21 -8.63 9.51
N GLU A 25 -13.09 -7.64 9.49
CA GLU A 25 -14.18 -7.49 8.52
C GLU A 25 -13.67 -7.44 7.08
N TRP A 26 -12.59 -6.68 6.82
CA TRP A 26 -12.00 -6.64 5.47
C TRP A 26 -11.45 -8.00 5.06
N VAL A 27 -10.80 -8.73 5.97
CA VAL A 27 -10.28 -10.08 5.69
C VAL A 27 -11.43 -11.06 5.43
N GLU A 28 -12.52 -10.99 6.20
CA GLU A 28 -13.72 -11.82 5.99
C GLU A 28 -14.34 -11.56 4.62
N ALA A 29 -14.53 -10.28 4.27
CA ALA A 29 -15.07 -9.87 2.98
C ALA A 29 -14.16 -10.31 1.81
N CYS A 30 -12.84 -10.14 1.96
CA CYS A 30 -11.85 -10.55 0.97
C CYS A 30 -11.86 -12.08 0.77
N ILE A 31 -11.90 -12.87 1.84
CA ILE A 31 -11.98 -14.34 1.75
C ILE A 31 -13.30 -14.77 1.11
N ALA A 32 -14.42 -14.14 1.44
CA ALA A 32 -15.72 -14.43 0.84
C ALA A 32 -15.70 -14.16 -0.68
N PHE A 33 -15.13 -13.02 -1.09
CA PHE A 33 -14.93 -12.67 -2.49
C PHE A 33 -14.05 -13.70 -3.22
N LEU A 34 -12.88 -14.05 -2.66
CA LEU A 34 -11.98 -15.03 -3.26
C LEU A 34 -12.62 -16.41 -3.39
N LYS A 35 -13.40 -16.86 -2.41
CA LYS A 35 -14.12 -18.13 -2.49
C LYS A 35 -15.20 -18.13 -3.57
N GLN A 36 -15.81 -16.98 -3.84
CA GLN A 36 -16.77 -16.81 -4.92
C GLN A 36 -16.08 -16.80 -6.29
N GLU A 37 -14.97 -16.08 -6.43
CA GLU A 37 -14.15 -16.02 -7.66
C GLU A 37 -13.62 -17.40 -8.08
N TYR A 38 -13.10 -18.16 -7.11
CA TYR A 38 -12.56 -19.50 -7.34
C TYR A 38 -13.57 -20.62 -7.02
N ALA A 39 -14.87 -20.32 -7.12
CA ALA A 39 -15.92 -21.29 -6.83
C ALA A 39 -15.71 -22.58 -7.66
N GLY A 40 -15.62 -23.72 -6.96
CA GLY A 40 -15.35 -25.02 -7.58
C GLY A 40 -13.89 -25.49 -7.53
N GLN A 41 -12.96 -24.64 -7.05
CA GLN A 41 -11.58 -25.04 -6.75
C GLN A 41 -11.35 -25.16 -5.25
N PHE A 42 -10.56 -26.16 -4.85
CA PHE A 42 -10.10 -26.25 -3.46
C PHE A 42 -8.96 -25.25 -3.25
N LEU A 43 -9.24 -24.17 -2.51
CA LEU A 43 -8.21 -23.25 -2.05
C LEU A 43 -7.60 -23.77 -0.75
N SER A 44 -6.29 -24.05 -0.78
CA SER A 44 -5.55 -24.31 0.46
C SER A 44 -5.42 -23.04 1.30
N LEU A 45 -5.25 -23.17 2.61
CA LEU A 45 -5.02 -22.02 3.52
C LEU A 45 -3.81 -21.18 3.07
N GLN A 46 -2.76 -21.80 2.54
CA GLN A 46 -1.58 -21.09 2.06
C GLN A 46 -1.88 -20.28 0.79
N ALA A 47 -2.64 -20.84 -0.14
CA ALA A 47 -3.09 -20.12 -1.32
C ALA A 47 -3.98 -18.94 -0.92
N LEU A 48 -4.90 -19.15 0.02
CA LEU A 48 -5.77 -18.09 0.52
C LEU A 48 -4.98 -16.93 1.14
N LYS A 49 -3.99 -17.23 2.00
CA LYS A 49 -3.08 -16.21 2.57
C LYS A 49 -2.40 -15.38 1.49
N ASN A 50 -1.85 -16.05 0.47
CA ASN A 50 -1.18 -15.39 -0.64
C ASN A 50 -2.14 -14.52 -1.45
N TYR A 51 -3.34 -15.00 -1.76
CA TYR A 51 -4.32 -14.23 -2.53
C TYR A 51 -4.82 -13.02 -1.76
N VAL A 52 -5.12 -13.15 -0.47
CA VAL A 52 -5.52 -12.01 0.37
C VAL A 52 -4.40 -10.98 0.45
N TYR A 53 -3.13 -11.42 0.54
CA TYR A 53 -1.99 -10.50 0.48
C TYR A 53 -1.90 -9.76 -0.85
N GLN A 54 -2.11 -10.43 -1.98
CA GLN A 54 -2.13 -9.78 -3.29
C GLN A 54 -3.27 -8.76 -3.39
N GLN A 55 -4.45 -9.10 -2.88
CA GLN A 55 -5.58 -8.15 -2.83
C GLN A 55 -5.23 -6.91 -2.00
N TRP A 56 -4.54 -7.10 -0.86
CA TRP A 56 -4.06 -5.98 -0.04
C TRP A 56 -3.06 -5.08 -0.78
N LEU A 57 -2.11 -5.67 -1.53
CA LEU A 57 -1.13 -4.89 -2.31
C LEU A 57 -1.76 -4.03 -3.41
N THR A 58 -2.92 -4.44 -3.93
CA THR A 58 -3.64 -3.72 -4.99
C THR A 58 -4.73 -2.80 -4.48
N ALA A 59 -5.07 -2.89 -3.19
CA ALA A 59 -6.14 -2.11 -2.60
C ALA A 59 -5.65 -0.73 -2.17
N ASP A 60 -6.53 0.26 -2.25
CA ASP A 60 -6.24 1.59 -1.73
C ASP A 60 -6.37 1.58 -0.20
N LEU A 61 -5.27 1.86 0.50
CA LEU A 61 -5.25 1.88 1.97
C LEU A 61 -6.11 2.99 2.55
N GLU A 62 -6.37 4.08 1.81
CA GLU A 62 -7.30 5.12 2.23
C GLU A 62 -8.74 4.58 2.26
N GLU A 63 -9.15 3.84 1.24
CA GLU A 63 -10.48 3.20 1.17
C GLU A 63 -10.65 2.07 2.19
N ILE A 64 -9.60 1.29 2.45
CA ILE A 64 -9.60 0.23 3.48
C ILE A 64 -9.79 0.83 4.89
N GLY A 65 -9.42 2.11 5.09
CA GLY A 65 -9.70 2.84 6.32
C GLY A 65 -8.88 2.38 7.52
N VAL A 66 -7.68 1.84 7.30
CA VAL A 66 -6.81 1.35 8.38
C VAL A 66 -5.59 2.24 8.54
N SER A 67 -5.46 2.86 9.71
CA SER A 67 -4.28 3.64 10.07
C SER A 67 -3.22 2.75 10.72
N SER A 68 -2.01 2.70 10.14
CA SER A 68 -0.86 2.02 10.73
C SER A 68 0.03 2.95 11.56
N LEU A 69 -0.07 4.27 11.34
CA LEU A 69 0.78 5.27 11.96
C LEU A 69 0.22 5.77 13.31
N PRO A 70 1.08 6.19 14.26
CA PRO A 70 0.65 6.81 15.50
C PRO A 70 -0.18 8.09 15.28
N THR A 71 -1.27 8.24 16.04
CA THR A 71 -2.25 9.33 15.87
C THR A 71 -1.71 10.72 16.24
N ASP A 72 -0.62 10.79 17.00
CA ASP A 72 0.00 12.02 17.50
C ASP A 72 1.04 12.62 16.53
N LEU A 73 1.44 11.88 15.48
CA LEU A 73 2.42 12.33 14.48
C LEU A 73 2.12 13.70 13.87
N PRO A 74 0.88 14.05 13.46
CA PRO A 74 0.60 15.34 12.83
C PRO A 74 0.90 16.54 13.71
N THR A 75 0.81 16.36 15.04
CA THR A 75 1.01 17.42 16.04
C THR A 75 2.42 17.44 16.61
N THR A 76 3.23 16.42 16.31
CA THR A 76 4.56 16.24 16.89
C THR A 76 5.61 16.91 16.03
N GLN A 77 6.33 17.90 16.58
CA GLN A 77 7.33 18.67 15.82
C GLN A 77 8.52 17.83 15.37
N LYS A 78 8.98 16.90 16.22
CA LYS A 78 10.10 16.01 15.92
C LYS A 78 9.97 14.74 16.75
N THR A 79 10.08 13.60 16.08
CA THR A 79 10.08 12.29 16.74
C THR A 79 10.88 11.29 15.92
N THR A 80 11.15 10.14 16.52
CA THR A 80 11.71 8.97 15.84
C THR A 80 10.65 7.89 15.82
N LEU A 81 10.24 7.50 14.62
CA LEU A 81 9.29 6.43 14.43
C LEU A 81 10.02 5.08 14.57
N ASN A 82 9.60 4.27 15.55
CA ASN A 82 10.19 2.96 15.81
C ASN A 82 9.16 1.86 15.51
N GLY A 83 9.60 0.77 14.88
CA GLY A 83 8.75 -0.36 14.52
C GLY A 83 8.57 -0.54 13.03
N TYR A 84 7.57 -1.32 12.65
CA TYR A 84 7.26 -1.66 11.27
C TYR A 84 5.89 -1.09 10.89
N PHE A 85 5.85 -0.40 9.75
CA PHE A 85 4.66 0.28 9.25
C PHE A 85 4.50 -0.04 7.79
N ALA A 86 3.47 -0.82 7.46
CA ALA A 86 3.04 -1.00 6.07
C ALA A 86 2.30 0.28 5.62
N LEU A 87 2.78 0.91 4.54
CA LEU A 87 2.29 2.18 4.00
C LEU A 87 2.10 2.10 2.49
N GLN A 88 1.27 2.99 1.96
CA GLN A 88 1.07 3.22 0.53
C GLN A 88 1.84 4.46 0.10
N VAL A 89 2.41 4.44 -1.11
CA VAL A 89 3.07 5.60 -1.72
C VAL A 89 2.12 6.20 -2.74
N ASP A 90 1.51 7.34 -2.42
CA ASP A 90 0.53 7.99 -3.30
C ASP A 90 1.19 8.77 -4.45
N GLY A 91 2.46 9.16 -4.28
CA GLY A 91 3.19 9.87 -5.33
C GLY A 91 4.67 10.00 -5.02
N ILE A 92 5.48 10.04 -6.08
CA ILE A 92 6.93 10.23 -6.02
C ILE A 92 7.27 11.43 -6.89
N ARG A 93 8.08 12.35 -6.35
CA ARG A 93 8.59 13.52 -7.07
C ARG A 93 10.07 13.69 -6.75
N ASP A 94 10.87 14.01 -7.76
CA ASP A 94 12.26 14.38 -7.54
C ASP A 94 12.31 15.83 -7.02
N VAL A 95 12.89 16.03 -5.84
CA VAL A 95 13.06 17.36 -5.23
C VAL A 95 14.44 17.96 -5.48
N GLY A 96 15.35 17.21 -6.09
CA GLY A 96 16.69 17.66 -6.49
C GLY A 96 16.71 18.42 -7.81
N LYS A 97 15.68 18.26 -8.64
CA LYS A 97 15.49 19.00 -9.90
C LYS A 97 14.30 19.96 -9.83
N PRO A 98 14.35 21.13 -10.51
CA PRO A 98 13.18 21.99 -10.61
C PRO A 98 11.99 21.27 -11.24
N ALA A 99 10.80 21.42 -10.63
CA ALA A 99 9.57 20.79 -11.12
C ALA A 99 9.25 21.14 -12.58
N TYR A 100 9.55 22.39 -12.98
CA TYR A 100 9.33 22.86 -14.35
C TYR A 100 10.24 22.15 -15.36
N SER A 101 11.50 21.91 -15.01
CA SER A 101 12.41 21.16 -15.87
C SER A 101 11.90 19.75 -16.07
N GLN A 102 11.53 19.05 -14.99
CA GLN A 102 10.94 17.70 -15.05
C GLN A 102 9.69 17.67 -15.93
N LEU A 103 8.80 18.66 -15.77
CA LEU A 103 7.60 18.79 -16.61
C LEU A 103 7.96 18.95 -18.10
N LYS A 104 8.93 19.82 -18.43
CA LYS A 104 9.39 19.97 -19.82
C LYS A 104 9.98 18.69 -20.40
N GLU A 105 10.74 17.92 -19.62
CA GLU A 105 11.27 16.62 -20.08
C GLU A 105 10.11 15.65 -20.36
N LEU A 106 9.11 15.60 -19.48
CA LEU A 106 7.92 14.77 -19.62
C LEU A 106 7.05 15.17 -20.83
N GLU A 107 6.94 16.47 -21.10
CA GLU A 107 6.23 17.01 -22.26
C GLU A 107 7.01 16.85 -23.58
N GLY A 108 8.25 16.33 -23.52
CA GLY A 108 9.11 16.14 -24.69
C GLY A 108 9.65 17.45 -25.28
N SER A 109 9.63 18.55 -24.52
CA SER A 109 9.94 19.91 -25.02
C SER A 109 11.36 20.38 -24.70
N LEU A 110 12.24 19.50 -24.23
CA LEU A 110 13.68 19.76 -24.14
C LEU A 110 14.30 19.83 -25.54
N ASN A 111 14.19 21.00 -26.17
CA ASN A 111 15.09 21.41 -27.23
C ASN A 111 16.48 21.63 -26.60
N THR A 112 17.51 21.05 -27.22
CA THR A 112 18.92 21.05 -26.78
C THR A 112 19.59 22.43 -26.72
N ASP A 113 18.87 23.52 -26.95
CA ASP A 113 19.46 24.85 -27.19
C ASP A 113 18.97 25.92 -26.19
N SER A 114 18.80 25.55 -24.91
CA SER A 114 18.45 26.53 -23.86
C SER A 114 19.31 26.46 -22.60
N GLU A 115 20.60 26.14 -22.76
CA GLU A 115 21.63 26.72 -21.88
C GLU A 115 21.86 28.18 -22.29
N TYR A 116 20.96 29.07 -21.86
CA TYR A 116 21.23 30.50 -22.00
C TYR A 116 22.36 30.89 -21.05
N SER A 117 23.51 31.18 -21.67
CA SER A 117 24.68 31.87 -21.16
C SER A 117 24.37 32.79 -19.98
N SER A 118 25.02 32.50 -18.85
CA SER A 118 25.26 33.48 -17.80
C SER A 118 26.74 33.40 -17.42
N ALA A 119 27.58 34.08 -18.19
CA ALA A 119 28.84 34.60 -17.71
C ALA A 119 29.00 36.04 -18.24
N PRO A 120 29.40 37.00 -17.40
CA PRO A 120 29.50 38.42 -17.73
C PRO A 120 30.58 38.74 -18.76
#